data_AF-A0A398AUF1-F1
#
_entry.id   AF-A0A398AUF1-F1
#
_cell.length_a   1.000
_cell.length_b   1.000
_cell.length_c   1.000
_cell.angle_alpha   90.00
_cell.angle_beta   90.00
_cell.angle_gamma   90.00
#
_symmetry.space_group_name_H-M   'P 1'
#
loop_
_entity.id
_entity.type
_entity.pdbx_description
1 polymer ?
#
loop_
_entity_poly.entity_id
_entity_poly.type
_entity_poly.pdbx_seq_one_letter_code
_entity_poly.pdbx_strand_id
1 'polypeptide(L)'
;RVGHGISQSQQTLILDFGVNPTIYELDEINRGNAIEQALAQLGCSPTVPAVFIGGQLVGGANQVMSLHLNRSLLPMLKRVGALCRAG
;
A
#
# COMPACT_ATOMS: atom_id res chain seq x y z
N ARG A 1 -25.32 0.34 4.77
CA ARG A 1 -24.23 0.09 5.74
C ARG A 1 -22.95 0.50 5.03
N VAL A 2 -22.44 1.69 5.33
CA VAL A 2 -21.17 2.18 4.76
C VAL A 2 -20.06 1.29 5.34
N GLY A 3 -19.20 0.76 4.48
CA GLY A 3 -18.13 -0.16 4.85
C GLY A 3 -17.26 0.48 5.91
N HIS A 4 -16.85 -0.31 6.91
CA HIS A 4 -15.92 0.15 7.93
C HIS A 4 -14.62 0.56 7.23
N GLY A 5 -14.29 1.85 7.35
CA GLY A 5 -12.98 2.39 7.02
C GLY A 5 -11.89 1.54 7.66
N ILE A 6 -10.74 1.55 7.00
CA ILE A 6 -9.56 0.72 7.26
C ILE A 6 -9.37 0.50 8.77
N SER A 7 -9.49 -0.77 9.20
CA SER A 7 -9.20 -1.14 10.59
C SER A 7 -7.74 -0.82 10.89
N GLN A 8 -7.49 -0.12 11.99
CA GLN A 8 -6.20 0.40 12.45
C GLN A 8 -5.04 -0.62 12.41
N SER A 9 -5.33 -1.92 12.42
CA SER A 9 -4.35 -2.99 12.31
C SER A 9 -3.71 -3.16 10.92
N GLN A 10 -4.31 -2.63 9.85
CA GLN A 10 -3.74 -2.76 8.49
C GLN A 10 -2.73 -1.66 8.14
N GLN A 11 -2.81 -0.49 8.79
CA GLN A 11 -1.79 0.57 8.65
C GLN A 11 -0.43 0.12 9.21
N THR A 12 -0.43 -0.72 10.25
CA THR A 12 0.78 -1.10 10.98
C THR A 12 1.77 -1.93 10.15
N LEU A 13 1.32 -2.64 9.12
CA LEU A 13 2.18 -3.54 8.34
C LEU A 13 3.17 -2.83 7.40
N ILE A 14 2.91 -1.58 7.01
CA ILE A 14 3.75 -0.86 6.03
C ILE A 14 4.75 0.07 6.71
N LEU A 15 4.43 0.55 7.92
CA LEU A 15 5.23 1.55 8.65
C LEU A 15 6.50 0.99 9.29
N ASP A 16 6.61 -0.33 9.48
CA ASP A 16 7.72 -0.95 10.23
C ASP A 16 9.03 -1.08 9.42
N PHE A 17 9.05 -0.63 8.16
CA PHE A 17 10.19 -0.83 7.24
C PHE A 17 11.22 0.31 7.21
N GLY A 18 11.09 1.31 8.08
CA GLY A 18 11.97 2.49 8.07
C GLY A 18 11.83 3.36 6.81
N VAL A 19 10.73 3.14 6.06
CA VAL A 19 10.30 4.00 4.95
C VAL A 19 9.24 4.96 5.48
N ASN A 20 9.18 6.15 4.90
CA ASN A 20 8.12 7.11 5.17
C ASN A 20 7.07 7.06 4.04
N PRO A 21 6.04 6.19 4.13
CA PRO A 21 5.02 6.10 3.08
C PRO A 21 4.13 7.35 3.08
N THR A 22 3.72 7.79 1.90
CA THR A 22 2.59 8.70 1.78
C THR A 22 1.30 7.89 1.89
N ILE A 23 0.47 8.22 2.87
CA ILE A 23 -0.82 7.56 3.11
C ILE A 23 -1.93 8.48 2.59
N TYR A 24 -2.86 7.90 1.83
CA TYR A 24 -4.04 8.58 1.29
C TYR A 24 -5.29 7.88 1.84
N GLU A 25 -6.01 8.55 2.74
CA GLU A 25 -7.29 8.05 3.25
C GLU A 25 -8.39 8.38 2.23
N LEU A 26 -8.88 7.35 1.51
CA LEU A 26 -9.83 7.58 0.41
C LEU A 26 -11.15 8.20 0.89
N ASP A 27 -11.56 7.93 2.12
CA ASP A 27 -12.76 8.50 2.75
C ASP A 27 -12.65 10.02 2.95
N GLU A 28 -11.43 10.57 2.99
CA GLU A 28 -11.17 12.01 3.17
C GLU A 28 -10.88 12.72 1.84
N ILE A 29 -10.78 11.98 0.73
CA ILE A 29 -10.45 12.52 -0.59
C ILE A 29 -11.72 12.84 -1.37
N ASN A 30 -11.80 14.07 -1.90
CA ASN A 30 -12.80 14.42 -2.90
C ASN A 30 -12.71 13.47 -4.11
N ARG A 31 -13.78 12.73 -4.37
CA ARG A 31 -13.86 11.62 -5.36
C ARG A 31 -13.13 10.32 -4.97
N GLY A 32 -12.96 10.06 -3.68
CA GLY A 32 -12.42 8.77 -3.18
C GLY A 32 -13.15 7.54 -3.73
N ASN A 33 -14.47 7.62 -3.88
CA ASN A 33 -15.28 6.57 -4.50
C ASN A 33 -14.88 6.23 -5.95
N ALA A 34 -14.51 7.23 -6.75
CA ALA A 34 -14.05 7.02 -8.12
C ALA A 34 -12.67 6.33 -8.14
N ILE A 35 -11.82 6.65 -7.15
CA ILE A 35 -10.52 5.98 -6.95
C ILE A 35 -10.75 4.52 -6.55
N GLU A 36 -11.64 4.24 -5.59
CA GLU A 36 -11.99 2.86 -5.22
C GLU A 36 -12.52 2.05 -6.41
N GLN A 37 -13.38 2.64 -7.24
CA GLN A 37 -13.88 1.99 -8.45
C GLN A 37 -12.77 1.70 -9.47
N ALA A 38 -11.79 2.60 -9.61
CA ALA A 38 -10.63 2.37 -10.45
C ALA A 38 -9.75 1.23 -9.89
N LEU A 39 -9.52 1.19 -8.59
CA LEU A 39 -8.79 0.10 -7.92
C LEU A 39 -9.50 -1.26 -8.11
N ALA A 40 -10.83 -1.28 -8.01
CA ALA A 40 -11.63 -2.48 -8.29
C ALA A 40 -11.46 -2.95 -9.74
N GLN A 41 -11.45 -2.02 -10.71
CA GLN A 41 -11.21 -2.34 -12.14
C GLN A 41 -9.78 -2.85 -12.40
N LEU A 42 -8.81 -2.45 -11.59
CA LEU A 42 -7.44 -2.99 -11.59
C LEU A 42 -7.34 -4.36 -10.91
N GLY A 43 -8.45 -4.91 -10.41
CA GLY A 43 -8.50 -6.23 -9.77
C GLY A 43 -8.16 -6.23 -8.28
N CYS A 44 -8.11 -5.06 -7.62
CA CYS A 44 -7.93 -5.01 -6.17
C CYS A 44 -9.21 -5.49 -5.45
N SER A 45 -9.08 -6.55 -4.66
CA SER A 45 -10.14 -7.04 -3.78
C SER A 45 -9.53 -7.60 -2.47
N PRO A 46 -9.73 -6.95 -1.31
CA PRO A 46 -10.39 -5.65 -1.14
C PRO A 46 -9.66 -4.51 -1.88
N THR A 47 -10.35 -3.42 -2.19
CA THR A 47 -9.80 -2.25 -2.89
C THR A 47 -8.77 -1.50 -2.06
N VAL A 48 -8.93 -1.53 -0.73
CA VAL A 48 -8.00 -0.91 0.23
C VAL A 48 -7.51 -1.93 1.27
N PRO A 49 -6.25 -1.80 1.73
CA PRO A 49 -5.24 -0.87 1.24
C PRO A 49 -4.76 -1.28 -0.17
N ALA A 50 -4.47 -0.29 -1.01
CA ALA A 50 -3.76 -0.47 -2.27
C ALA A 50 -2.38 0.19 -2.16
N VAL A 51 -1.33 -0.61 -2.32
CA VAL A 51 0.06 -0.19 -2.11
C VAL A 51 0.75 -0.02 -3.44
N PHE A 52 1.38 1.13 -3.62
CA PHE A 52 2.19 1.46 -4.78
C PHE A 52 3.64 1.63 -4.38
N ILE A 53 4.57 1.08 -5.17
CA ILE A 53 6.02 1.25 -4.98
C ILE A 53 6.61 1.72 -6.31
N GLY A 54 7.26 2.88 -6.30
CA GLY A 54 7.78 3.50 -7.53
C GLY A 54 6.72 3.76 -8.59
N GLY A 55 5.49 4.10 -8.17
CA GLY A 55 4.35 4.34 -9.06
C GLY A 55 3.68 3.08 -9.63
N GLN A 56 4.11 1.88 -9.24
CA GLN A 56 3.50 0.61 -9.70
C GLN A 56 2.63 0.01 -8.60
N LEU A 57 1.43 -0.46 -8.95
CA LEU A 57 0.54 -1.18 -8.04
C LEU A 57 1.18 -2.52 -7.66
N VAL A 58 1.43 -2.71 -6.36
CA VAL A 58 1.99 -3.94 -5.80
C VAL A 58 0.89 -4.86 -5.27
N GLY A 59 -0.21 -4.28 -4.79
CA GLY A 59 -1.36 -5.02 -4.25
C GLY A 59 -1.75 -4.52 -2.86
N GLY A 60 -2.41 -5.36 -2.07
CA GLY A 60 -2.80 -5.04 -0.71
C GLY A 60 -1.83 -5.55 0.34
N ALA A 61 -2.26 -5.51 1.60
CA ALA A 61 -1.43 -5.89 2.76
C ALA A 61 -0.84 -7.31 2.63
N ASN A 62 -1.61 -8.28 2.13
CA ASN A 62 -1.16 -9.67 1.97
C ASN A 62 -0.04 -9.83 0.93
N GLN A 63 -0.12 -9.10 -0.19
CA GLN A 63 0.91 -9.11 -1.22
C GLN A 63 2.19 -8.46 -0.69
N VAL A 64 2.09 -7.33 0.02
CA VAL A 64 3.24 -6.68 0.65
C VAL A 64 3.88 -7.58 1.70
N MET A 65 3.08 -8.23 2.54
CA MET A 65 3.58 -9.19 3.53
C MET A 65 4.29 -10.37 2.85
N SER A 66 3.72 -10.90 1.77
CA SER A 66 4.34 -11.99 0.99
C SER A 66 5.70 -11.56 0.42
N LEU A 67 5.81 -10.33 -0.09
CA LEU A 67 7.08 -9.75 -0.55
C LEU A 67 8.09 -9.54 0.60
N HIS A 68 7.61 -9.24 1.80
CA HIS A 68 8.47 -9.15 2.96
C HIS A 68 9.03 -10.53 3.35
N LEU A 69 8.14 -11.52 3.48
CA LEU A 69 8.49 -12.89 3.87
C LEU A 69 9.43 -13.55 2.85
N ASN A 70 9.24 -13.27 1.56
CA ASN A 70 10.10 -13.79 0.49
C ASN A 70 11.35 -12.93 0.23
N ARG A 71 11.63 -11.93 1.08
CA ARG A 71 12.79 -11.02 1.00
C ARG A 71 12.87 -10.15 -0.26
N SER A 72 11.81 -10.03 -1.06
CA SER A 72 11.80 -9.22 -2.30
C SER A 72 11.40 -7.76 -2.09
N LEU A 73 10.73 -7.44 -0.98
CA LEU A 73 10.27 -6.06 -0.70
C LEU A 73 11.44 -5.07 -0.58
N LEU A 74 12.49 -5.45 0.14
CA LEU A 74 13.65 -4.60 0.41
C LEU A 74 14.43 -4.23 -0.87
N PRO A 75 14.77 -5.18 -1.76
CA PRO A 75 15.30 -4.87 -3.09
C PRO A 75 14.41 -3.94 -3.92
N MET A 76 13.09 -4.11 -3.88
CA MET A 76 12.16 -3.23 -4.60
C MET A 76 12.23 -1.78 -4.09
N LEU A 77 12.23 -1.59 -2.77
CA LEU A 77 12.34 -0.28 -2.13
C LEU A 77 13.69 0.40 -2.45
N LYS A 78 14.80 -0.34 -2.43
CA LYS A 78 16.12 0.18 -2.82
C LYS A 78 16.15 0.63 -4.28
N ARG A 79 15.55 -0.15 -5.18
CA ARG A 79 15.52 0.16 -6.62
C ARG A 79 14.81 1.48 -6.93
N VAL A 80 13.80 1.84 -6.14
CA VAL A 80 13.05 3.10 -6.30
C VAL A 80 13.62 4.24 -5.45
N GLY A 81 14.76 4.04 -4.79
CA GLY A 81 15.40 5.05 -3.94
C GLY A 81 14.67 5.32 -2.62
N ALA A 82 13.71 4.48 -2.23
CA ALA A 82 12.94 4.67 -1.00
C ALA A 82 13.74 4.30 0.27
N LEU A 83 14.83 3.54 0.12
CA LEU A 83 15.76 3.22 1.20
C LEU A 83 17.18 3.61 0.77
N CYS A 84 17.78 4.58 1.47
CA CYS A 84 19.22 4.83 1.37
C CYS A 84 19.99 3.64 1.93
N ARG A 85 21.12 3.27 1.33
CA ARG A 85 22.09 2.37 1.99
C ARG A 85 22.51 3.07 3.30
N ALA A 86 22.17 2.49 4.44
CA ALA A 86 22.98 2.73 5.63
C ALA A 86 24.39 2.25 5.25
N GLY A 87 25.35 3.19 5.26
CA GLY A 87 26.76 2.91 5.06
C GLY A 87 27.31 2.04 6.18
#